data_AF-A0A9E5FYV6-F1
#
_entry.id   AF-A0A9E5FYV6-F1
#
_cell.length_a   1.000
_cell.length_b   1.000
_cell.length_c   1.000
_cell.angle_alpha   90.00
_cell.angle_beta   90.00
_cell.angle_gamma   90.00
#
_symmetry.space_group_name_H-M   'P 1'
#
loop_
_entity.id
_entity.type
_entity.pdbx_description
1 polymer ?
#
loop_
_entity_poly.entity_id
_entity_poly.type
_entity_poly.pdbx_seq_one_letter_code
_entity_poly.pdbx_strand_id
1 'polypeptide(L)'
;MTFDPQTISMQDAVSVSTLLDAAAERMLADPLRKGSSVFLPRRGRILLTGDLHDNPVHFMLVQQLAKLTASPDNHLVLHELIHGDRLVNGVDLSYRMLCRVAQLTLAFPGQVHVVLANHELAQVFRHPVSKGAGDNLELFDAGLDWAFGDDA
;
A
#
# COMPACT_ATOMS: atom_id res chain seq x y z
N MET A 1 -20.54 14.15 -4.88
CA MET A 1 -19.16 14.51 -5.27
C MET A 1 -18.57 13.33 -6.00
N THR A 2 -17.95 13.54 -7.15
CA THR A 2 -17.23 12.48 -7.89
C THR A 2 -15.97 12.12 -7.11
N PHE A 3 -15.83 10.84 -6.75
CA PHE A 3 -14.63 10.30 -6.10
C PHE A 3 -13.48 10.32 -7.10
N ASP A 4 -12.53 11.24 -6.93
CA ASP A 4 -11.24 11.21 -7.61
C ASP A 4 -10.17 10.71 -6.62
N PRO A 5 -9.71 9.45 -6.75
CA PRO A 5 -8.75 8.88 -5.82
C PRO A 5 -7.44 9.66 -5.77
N GLN A 6 -7.05 10.36 -6.84
CA GLN A 6 -5.77 11.08 -6.91
C GLN A 6 -5.74 12.37 -6.08
N THR A 7 -6.90 12.92 -5.72
CA THR A 7 -7.00 14.18 -4.97
C THR A 7 -7.44 13.99 -3.52
N ILE A 8 -7.52 12.74 -3.05
CA ILE A 8 -7.99 12.41 -1.70
C ILE A 8 -7.01 12.92 -0.65
N SER A 9 -7.55 13.57 0.39
CA SER A 9 -6.78 13.99 1.55
C SER A 9 -6.33 12.77 2.35
N MET A 10 -5.01 12.68 2.61
CA MET A 10 -4.44 11.69 3.52
C MET A 10 -4.42 12.16 4.99
N GLN A 11 -5.11 13.26 5.30
CA GLN A 11 -5.22 13.86 6.63
C GLN A 11 -6.64 13.76 7.20
N ASP A 12 -7.58 13.18 6.44
CA ASP A 12 -8.97 13.01 6.84
C ASP A 12 -9.27 11.50 6.92
N ALA A 13 -9.69 11.02 8.09
CA ALA A 13 -9.84 9.59 8.36
C ALA A 13 -10.87 8.94 7.42
N VAL A 14 -12.01 9.60 7.19
CA VAL A 14 -13.07 9.12 6.30
C VAL A 14 -12.56 9.00 4.85
N SER A 15 -11.85 10.03 4.38
CA SER A 15 -11.21 10.04 3.06
C SER A 15 -10.20 8.90 2.89
N VAL A 16 -9.36 8.67 3.90
CA VAL A 16 -8.37 7.59 3.92
C VAL A 16 -9.05 6.22 3.88
N SER A 17 -10.01 5.98 4.78
CA SER A 17 -10.75 4.73 4.84
C SER A 17 -11.47 4.42 3.52
N THR A 18 -12.18 5.41 2.96
CA THR A 18 -12.88 5.28 1.67
C THR A 18 -11.92 4.92 0.52
N LEU A 19 -10.73 5.52 0.49
CA LEU A 19 -9.70 5.23 -0.51
C LEU A 19 -9.18 3.79 -0.39
N LEU A 20 -8.88 3.34 0.83
CA LEU A 20 -8.36 2.01 1.10
C LEU A 20 -9.42 0.94 0.78
N ASP A 21 -10.68 1.17 1.16
CA ASP A 21 -11.80 0.28 0.84
C ASP A 21 -11.99 0.14 -0.67
N ALA A 22 -12.01 1.25 -1.40
CA ALA A 22 -12.15 1.22 -2.86
C ALA A 22 -11.02 0.43 -3.55
N ALA A 23 -9.79 0.58 -3.08
CA ALA A 23 -8.65 -0.19 -3.59
C ALA A 23 -8.75 -1.67 -3.23
N ALA A 24 -9.13 -2.00 -1.99
CA ALA A 24 -9.32 -3.37 -1.53
C ALA A 24 -10.41 -4.09 -2.33
N GLU A 25 -11.57 -3.45 -2.50
CA GLU A 25 -12.66 -3.94 -3.35
C GLU A 25 -12.18 -4.21 -4.78
N ARG A 26 -11.38 -3.28 -5.35
CA ARG A 26 -10.83 -3.46 -6.69
C ARG A 26 -9.90 -4.66 -6.80
N MET A 27 -9.01 -4.86 -5.84
CA MET A 27 -8.11 -6.02 -5.81
C MET A 27 -8.88 -7.33 -5.63
N LEU A 28 -9.91 -7.33 -4.80
CA LEU A 28 -10.76 -8.51 -4.56
C LEU A 28 -11.57 -8.89 -5.80
N ALA A 29 -12.04 -7.91 -6.56
CA ALA A 29 -12.80 -8.08 -7.79
C ALA A 29 -11.93 -8.31 -9.04
N ASP A 30 -10.59 -8.31 -8.92
CA ASP A 30 -9.71 -8.47 -10.07
C ASP A 30 -9.89 -9.87 -10.71
N PRO A 31 -10.20 -9.96 -12.02
CA PRO A 31 -10.41 -11.25 -12.69
C PRO A 31 -9.16 -12.14 -12.74
N LEU A 32 -7.96 -11.57 -12.54
CA LEU A 32 -6.71 -12.31 -12.44
C LEU A 32 -6.55 -12.95 -11.05
N ARG A 33 -7.31 -12.54 -10.05
CA ARG A 33 -7.28 -13.10 -8.69
C ARG A 33 -8.09 -14.39 -8.60
N LYS A 34 -7.50 -15.41 -8.00
CA LYS A 34 -8.17 -16.68 -7.62
C LYS A 34 -7.74 -17.06 -6.21
N GLY A 35 -8.65 -16.92 -5.25
CA GLY A 35 -8.30 -17.06 -3.83
C GLY A 35 -7.21 -16.06 -3.44
N SER A 36 -6.14 -16.53 -2.80
CA SER A 36 -5.00 -15.69 -2.37
C SER A 36 -3.90 -15.53 -3.43
N SER A 37 -4.18 -15.86 -4.68
CA SER A 37 -3.17 -15.85 -5.77
C SER A 37 -3.63 -15.00 -6.96
N VAL A 38 -2.68 -14.35 -7.63
CA VAL A 38 -2.91 -13.63 -8.90
C VAL A 38 -2.28 -14.41 -10.06
N PHE A 39 -3.07 -14.66 -11.11
CA PHE A 39 -2.68 -15.42 -12.29
C PHE A 39 -2.47 -14.49 -13.48
N LEU A 40 -1.22 -14.10 -13.70
CA LEU A 40 -0.86 -13.19 -14.79
C LEU A 40 -0.79 -13.90 -16.15
N PRO A 41 -1.10 -13.21 -17.26
CA PRO A 41 -1.05 -13.79 -18.60
C PRO A 41 0.39 -14.07 -19.04
N ARG A 42 0.57 -14.96 -20.03
CA ARG A 42 1.90 -15.31 -20.59
C ARG A 42 2.46 -14.25 -21.56
N ARG A 43 2.15 -12.98 -21.34
CA ARG A 43 2.60 -11.85 -22.17
C ARG A 43 2.92 -10.65 -21.28
N GLY A 44 3.63 -9.68 -21.85
CA GLY A 44 4.01 -8.47 -21.14
C GLY A 44 5.20 -8.66 -20.21
N ARG A 45 5.27 -7.83 -19.17
CA ARG A 45 6.39 -7.83 -18.21
C ARG A 45 5.87 -7.73 -16.79
N ILE A 46 6.64 -8.26 -15.86
CA ILE A 46 6.37 -8.15 -14.43
C ILE A 46 7.59 -7.50 -13.79
N LEU A 47 7.38 -6.42 -13.04
CA LEU A 47 8.34 -5.91 -12.08
C LEU A 47 7.94 -6.43 -10.70
N LEU A 48 8.75 -7.33 -10.16
CA LEU A 48 8.64 -7.79 -8.77
C LEU A 48 9.59 -6.96 -7.92
N THR A 49 9.08 -6.35 -6.85
CA THR A 49 9.91 -5.61 -5.88
C THR A 49 10.42 -6.54 -4.78
N GLY A 50 11.25 -6.02 -3.87
CA GLY A 50 11.44 -6.57 -2.53
C GLY A 50 10.76 -5.62 -1.52
N ASP A 51 11.20 -5.66 -0.27
CA ASP A 51 10.58 -4.89 0.81
C ASP A 51 10.63 -3.38 0.53
N LEU A 52 9.48 -2.71 0.66
CA LEU A 52 9.36 -1.29 0.35
C LEU A 52 9.53 -0.39 1.58
N HIS A 53 8.98 -0.80 2.73
CA HIS A 53 9.12 -0.17 4.05
C HIS A 53 8.98 1.36 4.03
N ASP A 54 7.83 1.87 3.54
CA ASP A 54 7.54 3.30 3.39
C ASP A 54 8.70 4.13 2.80
N ASN A 55 9.43 3.58 1.83
CA ASN A 55 10.51 4.30 1.18
C ASN A 55 9.98 5.07 -0.04
N PRO A 56 9.75 6.40 0.04
CA PRO A 56 9.14 7.15 -1.07
C PRO A 56 10.05 7.24 -2.30
N VAL A 57 11.37 7.18 -2.11
CA VAL A 57 12.34 7.21 -3.22
C VAL A 57 12.25 5.91 -4.00
N HIS A 58 12.27 4.77 -3.31
CA HIS A 58 12.12 3.46 -3.96
C HIS A 58 10.73 3.33 -4.61
N PHE A 59 9.67 3.79 -3.95
CA PHE A 59 8.32 3.75 -4.52
C PHE A 59 8.21 4.53 -5.84
N MET A 60 8.82 5.73 -5.92
CA MET A 60 8.90 6.51 -7.16
C MET A 60 9.67 5.77 -8.25
N LEU A 61 10.85 5.23 -7.94
CA LEU A 61 11.69 4.51 -8.91
C LEU A 61 10.99 3.25 -9.44
N VAL A 62 10.33 2.50 -8.56
CA VAL A 62 9.55 1.31 -8.91
C VAL A 62 8.42 1.65 -9.88
N GLN A 63 7.67 2.74 -9.64
CA GLN A 63 6.62 3.19 -10.57
C GLN A 63 7.18 3.52 -11.96
N GLN A 64 8.32 4.23 -12.02
CA GLN A 64 8.98 4.55 -13.29
C GLN A 64 9.46 3.29 -14.02
N LEU A 65 10.06 2.34 -13.29
CA LEU A 65 10.60 1.10 -13.86
C LEU A 65 9.49 0.15 -14.32
N ALA A 66 8.32 0.17 -13.69
CA ALA A 66 7.17 -0.65 -14.06
C ALA A 66 6.64 -0.28 -15.46
N LYS A 67 6.73 1.01 -15.83
CA LYS A 67 6.24 1.53 -17.12
C LYS A 67 4.76 1.18 -17.37
N LEU A 68 3.91 1.33 -16.37
CA LEU A 68 2.49 0.89 -16.42
C LEU A 68 1.71 1.55 -17.57
N THR A 69 2.00 2.82 -17.88
CA THR A 69 1.38 3.55 -19.00
C THR A 69 1.81 3.07 -20.39
N ALA A 70 2.94 2.37 -20.50
CA ALA A 70 3.48 1.96 -21.80
C ALA A 70 2.78 0.71 -22.37
N SER A 71 2.15 -0.11 -21.53
CA SER A 71 1.38 -1.28 -21.95
C SER A 71 0.47 -1.77 -20.82
N PRO A 72 -0.80 -2.15 -21.10
CA PRO A 72 -1.68 -2.77 -20.12
C PRO A 72 -1.21 -4.16 -19.67
N ASP A 73 -0.26 -4.78 -20.38
CA ASP A 73 0.37 -6.05 -19.98
C ASP A 73 1.63 -5.85 -19.11
N ASN A 74 1.94 -4.60 -18.72
CA ASN A 74 2.98 -4.34 -17.73
C ASN A 74 2.38 -4.43 -16.34
N HIS A 75 2.96 -5.28 -15.50
CA HIS A 75 2.49 -5.52 -14.14
C HIS A 75 3.54 -5.11 -13.11
N LEU A 76 3.08 -4.62 -11.96
CA LEU A 76 3.87 -4.26 -10.81
C LEU A 76 3.38 -5.05 -9.60
N VAL A 77 4.29 -5.71 -8.88
CA VAL A 77 4.00 -6.39 -7.62
C VAL A 77 4.69 -5.68 -6.47
N LEU A 78 3.92 -5.34 -5.44
CA LEU A 78 4.35 -4.61 -4.24
C LEU A 78 4.05 -5.42 -2.97
N HIS A 79 4.94 -5.35 -1.99
CA HIS A 79 4.87 -6.07 -0.72
C HIS A 79 5.77 -5.40 0.32
N GLU A 80 5.51 -5.68 1.61
CA GLU A 80 6.12 -5.02 2.78
C GLU A 80 6.11 -3.49 2.64
N LEU A 81 4.92 -2.91 2.64
CA LEU A 81 4.68 -1.49 2.39
C LEU A 81 4.90 -0.62 3.62
N ILE A 82 4.63 -1.16 4.80
CA ILE A 82 4.60 -0.43 6.07
C ILE A 82 5.86 -0.61 6.90
N HIS A 83 5.96 0.11 8.01
CA HIS A 83 7.04 0.02 8.99
C HIS A 83 8.41 0.41 8.43
N GLY A 84 8.48 1.64 7.90
CA GLY A 84 9.72 2.23 7.44
C GLY A 84 10.71 2.51 8.56
N ASP A 85 12.01 2.54 8.23
CA ASP A 85 13.07 2.82 9.21
C ASP A 85 13.08 4.29 9.70
N ARG A 86 12.22 5.16 9.15
CA ARG A 86 12.15 6.59 9.45
C ARG A 86 10.82 6.94 10.12
N LEU A 87 10.89 7.23 11.41
CA LEU A 87 9.76 7.78 12.16
C LEU A 87 9.65 9.29 11.97
N VAL A 88 8.43 9.82 11.95
CA VAL A 88 8.15 11.25 11.94
C VAL A 88 7.63 11.63 13.32
N ASN A 89 8.35 12.51 14.03
CA ASN A 89 8.04 12.84 15.43
C ASN A 89 7.91 11.61 16.36
N GLY A 90 8.64 10.53 16.06
CA GLY A 90 8.63 9.30 16.86
C GLY A 90 7.49 8.34 16.56
N VAL A 91 6.64 8.60 15.55
CA VAL A 91 5.57 7.70 15.13
C VAL A 91 5.76 7.20 13.69
N ASP A 92 5.13 6.07 13.37
CA ASP A 92 5.13 5.48 12.03
C ASP A 92 3.92 6.00 11.22
N LEU A 93 4.20 6.75 10.16
CA LEU A 93 3.16 7.31 9.26
C LEU A 93 3.04 6.53 7.94
N SER A 94 3.47 5.28 7.92
CA SER A 94 3.49 4.44 6.72
C SER A 94 2.09 4.07 6.20
N TYR A 95 1.01 4.36 6.92
CA TYR A 95 -0.35 4.35 6.37
C TYR A 95 -0.45 5.23 5.10
N ARG A 96 0.36 6.28 5.00
CA ARG A 96 0.44 7.15 3.81
C ARG A 96 0.99 6.40 2.60
N MET A 97 1.87 5.41 2.79
CA MET A 97 2.30 4.52 1.71
C MET A 97 1.14 3.65 1.24
N LEU A 98 0.34 3.11 2.16
CA LEU A 98 -0.88 2.36 1.80
C LEU A 98 -1.81 3.21 0.94
N CYS A 99 -2.05 4.47 1.30
CA CYS A 99 -2.85 5.40 0.50
C CYS A 99 -2.25 5.62 -0.90
N ARG A 100 -0.93 5.84 -1.02
CA ARG A 100 -0.27 6.01 -2.32
C ARG A 100 -0.37 4.77 -3.20
N VAL A 101 -0.23 3.58 -2.61
CA VAL A 101 -0.41 2.32 -3.32
C VAL A 101 -1.85 2.11 -3.73
N ALA A 102 -2.83 2.43 -2.86
CA ALA A 102 -4.25 2.41 -3.19
C ALA A 102 -4.58 3.32 -4.39
N GLN A 103 -4.05 4.55 -4.39
CA GLN A 103 -4.16 5.47 -5.53
C GLN A 103 -3.59 4.87 -6.82
N LEU A 104 -2.41 4.24 -6.74
CA LEU A 104 -1.77 3.61 -7.89
C LEU A 104 -2.59 2.41 -8.42
N THR A 105 -3.10 1.57 -7.52
CA THR A 105 -3.97 0.42 -7.86
C THR A 105 -5.25 0.86 -8.57
N LEU A 106 -5.86 1.94 -8.10
CA LEU A 106 -7.06 2.50 -8.72
C LEU A 106 -6.77 3.16 -10.08
N ALA A 107 -5.59 3.77 -10.24
CA ALA A 107 -5.16 4.38 -11.50
C ALA A 107 -4.78 3.35 -12.58
N PHE A 108 -4.22 2.20 -12.19
CA PHE A 108 -3.73 1.16 -13.10
C PHE A 108 -4.34 -0.21 -12.78
N PRO A 109 -5.66 -0.36 -12.98
CA PRO A 109 -6.32 -1.58 -12.58
C PRO A 109 -5.92 -2.80 -13.40
N GLY A 110 -5.76 -3.94 -12.74
CA GLY A 110 -5.26 -5.17 -13.35
C GLY A 110 -3.73 -5.18 -13.57
N GLN A 111 -3.05 -4.06 -13.31
CA GLN A 111 -1.62 -3.94 -13.50
C GLN A 111 -0.85 -3.91 -12.17
N VAL A 112 -1.44 -3.40 -11.09
CA VAL A 112 -0.79 -3.29 -9.78
C VAL A 112 -1.35 -4.34 -8.82
N HIS A 113 -0.46 -5.14 -8.25
CA HIS A 113 -0.79 -6.28 -7.41
C HIS A 113 -0.09 -6.14 -6.07
N VAL A 114 -0.87 -6.03 -4.99
CA VAL A 114 -0.34 -5.99 -3.62
C VAL A 114 -0.38 -7.40 -3.03
N VAL A 115 0.76 -7.86 -2.54
CA VAL A 115 0.88 -9.13 -1.82
C VAL A 115 1.13 -8.81 -0.35
N LEU A 116 0.28 -9.35 0.52
CA LEU A 116 0.47 -9.20 1.97
C LEU A 116 1.71 -10.01 2.39
N ALA A 117 2.67 -9.33 3.00
CA ALA A 117 3.86 -9.95 3.55
C ALA A 117 3.79 -9.99 5.09
N ASN A 118 4.86 -10.44 5.73
CA ASN A 118 4.93 -10.60 7.19
C ASN A 118 4.55 -9.32 7.96
N HIS A 119 4.95 -8.14 7.50
CA HIS A 119 4.65 -6.87 8.17
C HIS A 119 3.15 -6.54 8.14
N GLU A 120 2.50 -6.67 6.99
CA GLU A 120 1.05 -6.46 6.91
C GLU A 120 0.28 -7.53 7.70
N LEU A 121 0.72 -8.79 7.64
CA LEU A 121 0.09 -9.88 8.39
C LEU A 121 0.26 -9.69 9.89
N ALA A 122 1.42 -9.20 10.34
CA ALA A 122 1.67 -8.87 11.74
C ALA A 122 0.71 -7.77 12.23
N GLN A 123 0.55 -6.68 11.46
CA GLN A 123 -0.39 -5.61 11.80
C GLN A 123 -1.84 -6.10 11.88
N VAL A 124 -2.26 -6.93 10.91
CA VAL A 124 -3.63 -7.49 10.85
C VAL A 124 -3.90 -8.44 12.01
N PHE A 125 -2.97 -9.34 12.31
CA PHE A 125 -3.13 -10.36 13.36
C PHE A 125 -2.62 -9.91 14.74
N ARG A 126 -2.20 -8.66 14.87
CA ARG A 126 -1.66 -8.08 16.12
C ARG A 126 -0.51 -8.92 16.69
N HIS A 127 0.37 -9.37 15.80
CA HIS A 127 1.59 -10.09 16.18
C HIS A 127 2.75 -9.09 16.33
N PRO A 128 3.31 -8.90 17.53
CA PRO A 128 4.39 -7.94 17.76
C PRO A 128 5.58 -8.18 16.83
N VAL A 129 6.06 -7.11 16.21
CA VAL A 129 7.28 -7.11 15.39
C VAL A 129 8.15 -5.97 15.86
N SER A 130 9.31 -6.29 16.42
CA SER A 130 10.26 -5.28 16.90
C SER A 130 11.41 -5.09 15.93
N LYS A 131 11.77 -3.83 15.67
CA LYS A 131 12.96 -3.48 14.89
C LYS A 131 13.50 -2.13 15.33
N GLY A 132 14.67 -2.11 15.95
CA GLY A 132 15.41 -0.89 16.31
C GLY A 132 14.72 0.00 17.35
N ALA A 133 13.63 0.68 16.95
CA ALA A 133 12.96 1.77 17.67
C ALA A 133 11.83 1.33 18.61
N GLY A 134 11.43 0.05 18.60
CA GLY A 134 10.36 -0.45 19.47
C GLY A 134 9.49 -1.50 18.77
N ASP A 135 8.26 -1.65 19.24
CA ASP A 135 7.22 -2.43 18.57
C ASP A 135 6.63 -1.60 17.42
N ASN A 136 6.76 -2.11 16.21
CA ASN A 136 6.29 -1.43 15.01
C ASN A 136 4.76 -1.28 14.97
N LEU A 137 4.02 -2.18 15.62
CA LEU A 137 2.55 -2.10 15.66
C LEU A 137 2.11 -0.93 16.53
N GLU A 138 2.72 -0.77 17.71
CA GLU A 138 2.44 0.35 18.62
C GLU A 138 2.81 1.69 17.98
N LEU A 139 3.95 1.75 17.27
CA LEU A 139 4.38 2.95 16.55
C LEU A 139 3.46 3.32 15.39
N PHE A 140 2.89 2.32 14.71
CA PHE A 140 1.92 2.52 13.64
C PHE A 140 0.57 3.00 14.18
N ASP A 141 0.05 2.34 15.22
CA ASP A 141 -1.20 2.75 15.87
C ASP A 141 -1.06 4.17 16.46
N ALA A 142 0.06 4.49 17.12
CA ALA A 142 0.36 5.86 17.57
C ALA A 142 0.46 6.87 16.41
N GLY A 143 0.84 6.42 15.22
CA GLY A 143 0.85 7.24 14.01
C GLY A 143 -0.55 7.56 13.49
N LEU A 144 -1.49 6.61 13.59
CA LEU A 144 -2.90 6.83 13.30
C LEU A 144 -3.51 7.81 14.31
N ASP A 145 -3.28 7.58 15.62
CA ASP A 145 -3.75 8.48 16.68
C ASP A 145 -3.21 9.90 16.50
N TRP A 146 -1.93 10.05 16.14
CA TRP A 146 -1.34 11.35 15.86
C TRP A 146 -1.94 12.03 14.63
N ALA A 147 -2.29 11.27 13.60
CA ALA A 147 -2.83 11.80 12.35
C ALA A 147 -4.32 12.16 12.44
N PHE A 148 -5.12 11.39 13.19
CA PHE A 148 -6.58 11.44 13.15
C PHE A 148 -7.24 11.69 14.52
N GLY A 149 -6.51 11.54 15.64
CA GLY A 149 -7.07 11.72 16.98
C GLY A 149 -8.20 10.74 17.25
N ASP A 150 -9.35 11.26 17.71
CA ASP A 150 -10.53 10.45 18.04
C ASP A 150 -11.14 9.71 16.82
N ASP A 151 -10.74 10.09 15.59
CA ASP A 151 -11.22 9.48 14.34
C ASP A 151 -10.30 8.35 13.82
N ALA A 152 -9.28 7.94 14.58
CA ALA A 152 -8.29 6.91 14.20
C ALA A 152 -8.86 5.49 14.05
#